data_AF-A0A7S4AYZ1-F1
#
_entry.id   AF-A0A7S4AYZ1-F1
#
_cell.length_a   1.000
_cell.length_b   1.000
_cell.length_c   1.000
_cell.angle_alpha   90.00
_cell.angle_beta   90.00
_cell.angle_gamma   90.00
#
_symmetry.space_group_name_H-M   'P 1'
#
loop_
_entity.id
_entity.type
_entity.pdbx_description
1 polymer ?
#
loop_
_entity_poly.entity_id
_entity_poly.type
_entity_poly.pdbx_seq_one_letter_code
_entity_poly.pdbx_strand_id
1 'polypeptide(L)'
;MDEESDGSNFLNFCYKNKRVELEEGVTIQTWPDGKGNVPETGVIFFDYSSGKRVPHEARPLREEVFQSFLRELSNPGLSEQSKLLMLRTAATTHFYNAEQVRAMVRLVDFRGRVDAVVMLFRRIVDLERFYELVYLMLKPSETAALRTRLGKALKPWLPESEMEVEQITEGTTAVVFLTEEVPADEVPADVSPESALTTEQPEQA
;
A
#
# COMPACT_ATOMS: atom_id res chain seq x y z
N MET A 1 27.78 11.30 9.18
CA MET A 1 27.64 11.77 7.80
C MET A 1 26.23 12.29 7.71
N ASP A 2 26.06 13.59 7.86
CA ASP A 2 24.75 14.25 7.78
C ASP A 2 24.45 14.45 6.31
N GLU A 3 23.76 13.47 5.72
CA GLU A 3 23.26 13.61 4.36
C GLU A 3 22.12 14.62 4.39
N GLU A 4 22.40 15.83 3.90
CA GLU A 4 21.42 16.89 3.76
C GLU A 4 20.19 16.36 3.02
N SER A 5 19.01 16.53 3.64
CA SER A 5 17.73 16.16 3.04
C SER A 5 17.43 17.13 1.91
N ASP A 6 17.93 16.81 0.72
CA ASP A 6 17.65 17.56 -0.51
C ASP A 6 16.13 17.63 -0.77
N GLY A 7 15.67 18.78 -1.27
CA GLY A 7 14.25 19.06 -1.57
C GLY A 7 13.64 18.10 -2.60
N SER A 8 14.49 17.33 -3.30
CA SER A 8 14.10 16.27 -4.22
C SER A 8 13.36 15.07 -3.56
N ASN A 9 13.34 15.00 -2.23
CA ASN A 9 12.65 13.94 -1.48
C ASN A 9 11.12 14.11 -1.39
N PHE A 10 10.58 15.26 -1.79
CA PHE A 10 9.15 15.55 -1.70
C PHE A 10 8.47 15.40 -3.07
N LEU A 11 7.43 14.56 -3.16
CA LEU A 11 6.63 14.40 -4.40
C LEU A 11 5.74 15.61 -4.64
N ASN A 12 5.07 16.06 -3.58
CA ASN A 12 4.29 17.28 -3.58
C ASN A 12 4.68 18.07 -2.33
N PHE A 13 5.13 19.29 -2.57
CA PHE A 13 5.28 20.32 -1.56
C PHE A 13 4.19 21.34 -1.82
N CYS A 14 3.19 21.39 -0.94
CA CYS A 14 2.05 22.28 -1.10
C CYS A 14 1.96 23.23 0.10
N TYR A 15 1.79 24.52 -0.18
CA TYR A 15 1.50 25.55 0.81
C TYR A 15 0.20 26.25 0.45
N LYS A 16 -0.78 26.29 1.37
CA LYS A 16 -2.12 26.86 1.13
C LYS A 16 -2.79 26.27 -0.13
N ASN A 17 -2.74 24.95 -0.27
CA ASN A 17 -3.27 24.20 -1.43
C ASN A 17 -2.66 24.58 -2.79
N LYS A 18 -1.54 25.31 -2.81
CA LYS A 18 -0.78 25.60 -4.02
C LYS A 18 0.52 24.81 -4.00
N ARG A 19 0.84 24.17 -5.13
CA ARG A 19 2.13 23.50 -5.31
C ARG A 19 3.24 24.54 -5.28
N VAL A 20 4.29 24.26 -4.53
CA VAL A 20 5.50 25.06 -4.46
C VAL A 20 6.60 24.24 -5.12
N GLU A 21 7.22 24.80 -6.15
CA GLU A 21 8.37 24.22 -6.82
C GLU A 21 9.64 24.72 -6.11
N LEU A 22 10.50 23.79 -5.72
CA LEU A 22 11.81 24.10 -5.15
C LEU A 22 12.83 24.10 -6.30
N GLU A 23 13.61 25.18 -6.42
CA GLU A 23 14.72 25.22 -7.38
C GLU A 23 15.85 24.27 -6.94
N GLU A 24 16.67 23.83 -7.88
CA GLU A 24 17.78 22.90 -7.61
C GLU A 24 18.78 23.52 -6.61
N GLY A 25 19.06 22.82 -5.51
CA GLY A 25 19.91 23.31 -4.41
C GLY A 25 19.19 24.13 -3.35
N VAL A 26 17.87 24.36 -3.48
CA VAL A 26 17.06 25.05 -2.48
C VAL A 26 16.47 24.03 -1.49
N THR A 27 16.90 24.12 -0.24
CA THR A 27 16.34 23.30 0.86
C THR A 27 15.04 23.93 1.39
N ILE A 28 14.26 23.18 2.17
CA ILE A 28 13.10 23.74 2.91
C ILE A 28 13.48 24.94 3.79
N GLN A 29 14.74 25.01 4.23
CA GLN A 29 15.25 26.12 5.04
C GLN A 29 15.35 27.41 4.22
N THR A 30 15.63 27.30 2.93
CA THR A 30 15.65 28.41 1.98
C THR A 30 14.30 28.49 1.27
N TRP A 31 13.26 28.99 1.96
CA TRP A 31 11.94 29.10 1.35
C TRP A 31 11.99 29.95 0.04
N PRO A 32 11.26 29.57 -1.02
CA PRO A 32 11.37 30.20 -2.35
C PRO A 32 10.90 31.67 -2.42
N ASP A 33 10.40 32.24 -1.33
CA ASP A 33 10.13 33.68 -1.24
C ASP A 33 11.39 34.53 -1.01
N GLY A 34 12.57 33.89 -0.96
CA GLY A 34 13.87 34.55 -0.84
C GLY A 34 14.14 35.13 0.55
N LYS A 35 13.26 34.87 1.53
CA LYS A 35 13.41 35.36 2.91
C LYS A 35 13.97 34.34 3.88
N GLY A 36 14.21 33.11 3.42
CA GLY A 36 14.84 32.06 4.22
C GLY A 36 14.00 31.62 5.43
N ASN A 37 12.70 31.92 5.45
CA ASN A 37 11.82 31.57 6.56
C ASN A 37 10.65 30.73 6.05
N VAL A 38 10.51 29.53 6.61
CA VAL A 38 9.27 28.75 6.48
C VAL A 38 8.10 29.61 6.99
N PRO A 39 6.95 29.67 6.29
CA PRO A 39 5.83 30.51 6.70
C PRO A 39 5.39 30.21 8.13
N GLU A 40 5.27 31.25 8.96
CA GLU A 40 4.82 31.12 10.36
C GLU A 40 3.35 30.67 10.47
N THR A 41 2.58 30.82 9.39
CA THR A 41 1.15 30.48 9.34
C THR A 41 0.76 29.76 8.06
N GLY A 42 -0.20 28.83 8.17
CA GLY A 42 -0.75 28.04 7.06
C GLY A 42 -0.58 26.55 7.27
N VAL A 43 -1.09 25.76 6.33
CA VAL A 43 -0.90 24.30 6.28
C VAL A 43 0.10 24.00 5.18
N ILE A 44 1.20 23.35 5.56
CA ILE A 44 2.13 22.75 4.62
C ILE A 44 1.76 21.27 4.52
N PHE A 45 1.42 20.83 3.32
CA PHE A 45 1.19 19.42 3.04
C PHE A 45 2.44 18.86 2.40
N PHE A 46 3.08 17.93 3.09
CA PHE A 46 4.14 17.11 2.55
C PHE A 46 3.54 15.77 2.18
N ASP A 47 3.50 15.46 0.89
CA ASP A 47 3.42 14.07 0.46
C ASP A 47 4.81 13.47 0.68
N TYR A 48 5.09 13.10 1.92
CA TYR A 48 6.35 12.50 2.31
C TYR A 48 6.41 11.10 1.72
N SER A 49 7.03 10.94 0.56
CA SER A 49 7.55 9.63 0.20
C SER A 49 8.83 9.41 0.99
N SER A 50 8.68 8.85 2.19
CA SER A 50 9.77 8.26 2.94
C SER A 50 10.49 7.23 2.06
N GLY A 51 11.56 7.66 1.39
CA GLY A 51 12.35 6.80 0.54
C GLY A 51 13.09 7.64 -0.49
N LYS A 52 14.40 7.79 -0.28
CA LYS A 52 15.35 8.15 -1.33
C LYS A 52 14.92 7.45 -2.62
N ARG A 53 14.83 8.19 -3.74
CA ARG A 53 14.62 7.59 -5.06
C ARG A 53 15.57 6.39 -5.18
N VAL A 54 15.07 5.28 -5.71
CA VAL A 54 15.88 4.08 -5.94
C VAL A 54 17.13 4.53 -6.71
N PRO A 55 18.34 4.39 -6.14
CA PRO A 55 19.56 4.77 -6.83
C PRO A 55 19.62 4.07 -8.19
N HIS A 56 20.14 4.74 -9.23
CA HIS A 56 20.24 4.14 -10.56
C HIS A 56 21.08 2.85 -10.56
N GLU A 57 22.03 2.74 -9.62
CA GLU A 57 22.88 1.55 -9.44
C GLU A 57 22.30 0.52 -8.47
N ALA A 58 21.09 0.75 -7.93
CA ALA A 58 20.45 -0.18 -7.02
C ALA A 58 20.22 -1.51 -7.73
N ARG A 59 20.65 -2.59 -7.07
CA ARG A 59 20.45 -3.95 -7.55
C ARG A 59 19.39 -4.63 -6.69
N PRO A 60 18.56 -5.49 -7.29
CA PRO A 60 17.63 -6.30 -6.51
C PRO A 60 18.40 -7.20 -5.55
N LEU A 61 17.76 -7.56 -4.44
CA LEU A 61 18.29 -8.49 -3.47
C LEU A 61 18.74 -9.78 -4.16
N ARG A 62 19.94 -10.28 -3.81
CA ARG A 62 20.47 -11.51 -4.39
C ARG A 62 19.52 -12.68 -4.13
N GLU A 63 19.40 -13.55 -5.11
CA GLU A 63 18.40 -14.62 -5.11
C GLU A 63 18.54 -15.55 -3.90
N GLU A 64 19.76 -15.89 -3.48
CA GLU A 64 19.98 -16.78 -2.32
C GLU A 64 19.50 -16.14 -0.99
N VAL A 65 19.70 -14.82 -0.86
CA VAL A 65 19.25 -14.05 0.31
C VAL A 65 17.73 -13.89 0.27
N PHE A 66 17.20 -13.63 -0.92
CA PHE A 66 15.75 -13.50 -1.13
C PHE A 66 15.01 -14.80 -0.84
N GLN A 67 15.51 -15.95 -1.27
CA GLN A 67 14.92 -17.26 -0.98
C GLN A 67 14.96 -17.60 0.51
N SER A 68 16.04 -17.23 1.21
CA SER A 68 16.12 -17.36 2.67
C SER A 68 15.03 -16.52 3.36
N PHE A 69 14.87 -15.27 2.92
CA PHE A 69 13.84 -14.37 3.45
C PHE A 69 12.41 -14.86 3.16
N LEU A 70 12.14 -15.36 1.95
CA LEU A 70 10.84 -15.94 1.61
C LEU A 70 10.50 -17.14 2.48
N ARG A 71 11.48 -17.99 2.79
CA ARG A 71 11.28 -19.14 3.68
C ARG A 71 10.80 -18.70 5.06
N GLU A 72 11.44 -17.68 5.63
CA GLU A 72 11.02 -17.12 6.92
C GLU A 72 9.62 -16.49 6.85
N LEU A 73 9.35 -15.71 5.79
CA LEU A 73 8.06 -15.07 5.57
C LEU A 73 6.91 -16.08 5.35
N SER A 74 7.23 -17.26 4.80
CA SER A 74 6.28 -18.35 4.56
C SER A 74 5.91 -19.15 5.81
N ASN A 75 6.55 -18.89 6.95
CA ASN A 75 6.31 -19.63 8.18
C ASN A 75 4.83 -19.48 8.64
N PRO A 76 4.05 -20.57 8.72
CA PRO A 76 2.64 -20.50 9.11
C PRO A 76 2.45 -20.10 10.58
N GLY A 77 3.46 -20.28 11.43
CA GLY A 77 3.42 -19.82 12.83
C GLY A 77 3.59 -18.31 13.00
N LEU A 78 3.91 -17.58 11.92
CA LEU A 78 4.14 -16.15 11.97
C LEU A 78 2.83 -15.39 11.78
N SER A 79 2.51 -14.51 12.75
CA SER A 79 1.34 -13.64 12.63
C SER A 79 1.48 -12.66 11.47
N GLU A 80 0.35 -12.26 10.89
CA GLU A 80 0.31 -11.33 9.76
C GLU A 80 0.98 -9.97 10.08
N GLN A 81 0.79 -9.48 11.31
CA GLN A 81 1.45 -8.26 11.78
C GLN A 81 2.97 -8.40 11.80
N SER A 82 3.47 -9.60 12.17
CA SER A 82 4.91 -9.89 12.17
C SER A 82 5.46 -9.98 10.75
N LYS A 83 4.71 -10.58 9.81
CA LYS A 83 5.06 -10.58 8.38
C LYS A 83 5.20 -9.15 7.83
N LEU A 84 4.20 -8.30 8.10
CA LEU A 84 4.25 -6.89 7.68
C LEU A 84 5.39 -6.12 8.34
N LEU A 85 5.70 -6.40 9.60
CA LEU A 85 6.85 -5.80 10.31
C LEU A 85 8.18 -6.23 9.68
N MET A 86 8.33 -7.50 9.30
CA MET A 86 9.51 -8.00 8.58
C MET A 86 9.66 -7.31 7.23
N LEU A 87 8.58 -7.23 6.44
CA LEU A 87 8.60 -6.53 5.15
C LEU A 87 8.97 -5.05 5.31
N ARG A 88 8.39 -4.37 6.30
CA ARG A 88 8.72 -2.97 6.60
C ARG A 88 10.21 -2.80 6.92
N THR A 89 10.74 -3.69 7.77
CA THR A 89 12.15 -3.65 8.17
C THR A 89 13.05 -3.92 6.98
N ALA A 90 12.75 -4.94 6.18
CA ALA A 90 13.53 -5.31 5.00
C ALA A 90 13.47 -4.22 3.90
N ALA A 91 12.35 -3.50 3.78
CA ALA A 91 12.19 -2.36 2.89
C ALA A 91 13.01 -1.12 3.31
N THR A 92 13.66 -1.11 4.48
CA THR A 92 14.57 0.00 4.85
C THR A 92 15.95 -0.14 4.23
N THR A 93 16.40 -1.38 4.01
CA THR A 93 17.80 -1.69 3.67
C THR A 93 17.97 -2.34 2.30
N HIS A 94 16.92 -2.89 1.70
CA HIS A 94 17.01 -3.65 0.45
C HIS A 94 16.12 -3.08 -0.66
N PHE A 95 16.51 -3.38 -1.89
CA PHE A 95 15.73 -3.15 -3.10
C PHE A 95 15.35 -4.50 -3.70
N TYR A 96 14.26 -4.53 -4.45
CA TYR A 96 13.66 -5.74 -4.99
C TYR A 96 13.31 -5.51 -6.45
N ASN A 97 13.22 -6.58 -7.24
CA ASN A 97 12.52 -6.50 -8.51
C ASN A 97 11.01 -6.78 -8.32
N ALA A 98 10.21 -6.50 -9.34
CA ALA A 98 8.76 -6.66 -9.31
C ALA A 98 8.33 -8.13 -9.10
N GLU A 99 9.11 -9.10 -9.60
CA GLU A 99 8.88 -10.53 -9.38
C GLU A 99 9.06 -10.93 -7.92
N GLN A 100 10.10 -10.42 -7.27
CA GLN A 100 10.38 -10.62 -5.85
C GLN A 100 9.28 -10.00 -4.97
N VAL A 101 8.84 -8.78 -5.30
CA VAL A 101 7.71 -8.14 -4.60
C VAL A 101 6.43 -8.96 -4.77
N ARG A 102 6.13 -9.43 -5.97
CA ARG A 102 4.99 -10.32 -6.24
C ARG A 102 5.04 -11.58 -5.38
N ALA A 103 6.20 -12.22 -5.25
CA ALA A 103 6.36 -13.42 -4.42
C ALA A 103 6.15 -13.12 -2.92
N MET A 104 6.68 -12.01 -2.39
CA MET A 104 6.44 -11.59 -1.00
C MET A 104 4.97 -11.28 -0.73
N VAL A 105 4.30 -10.54 -1.61
CA VAL A 105 2.89 -10.14 -1.46
C VAL A 105 1.95 -11.35 -1.49
N ARG A 106 2.32 -12.44 -2.17
CA ARG A 106 1.54 -13.70 -2.14
C ARG A 106 1.51 -14.38 -0.78
N LEU A 107 2.56 -14.21 0.02
CA LEU A 107 2.69 -14.82 1.35
C LEU A 107 1.96 -14.03 2.45
N VAL A 108 1.43 -12.87 2.10
CA VAL A 108 0.66 -11.94 2.93
C VAL A 108 -0.83 -12.16 2.68
N ASP A 109 -1.62 -12.15 3.75
CA ASP A 109 -3.07 -12.30 3.66
C ASP A 109 -3.72 -11.12 2.94
N PHE A 110 -4.91 -11.33 2.39
CA PHE A 110 -5.62 -10.32 1.59
C PHE A 110 -5.80 -8.97 2.32
N ARG A 111 -5.85 -8.96 3.65
CA ARG A 111 -5.97 -7.73 4.44
C ARG A 111 -4.68 -6.91 4.47
N GLY A 112 -3.52 -7.56 4.40
CA GLY A 112 -2.20 -6.93 4.49
C GLY A 112 -1.53 -6.67 3.14
N ARG A 113 -2.04 -7.23 2.03
CA ARG A 113 -1.39 -7.11 0.71
C ARG A 113 -1.20 -5.67 0.25
N VAL A 114 -2.21 -4.83 0.40
CA VAL A 114 -2.11 -3.41 0.01
C VAL A 114 -1.05 -2.71 0.85
N ASP A 115 -0.98 -2.98 2.16
CA ASP A 115 0.06 -2.45 3.04
C ASP A 115 1.45 -2.88 2.60
N ALA A 116 1.64 -4.17 2.30
CA ALA A 116 2.89 -4.72 1.80
C ALA A 116 3.32 -4.07 0.47
N VAL A 117 2.40 -3.94 -0.49
CA VAL A 117 2.68 -3.29 -1.78
C VAL A 117 3.07 -1.84 -1.59
N VAL A 118 2.34 -1.08 -0.75
CA VAL A 118 2.66 0.33 -0.47
C VAL A 118 4.06 0.47 0.14
N MET A 119 4.42 -0.41 1.10
CA MET A 119 5.76 -0.39 1.71
C MET A 119 6.87 -0.71 0.70
N LEU A 120 6.61 -1.63 -0.23
CA LEU A 120 7.62 -2.13 -1.16
C LEU A 120 7.69 -1.34 -2.47
N PHE A 121 6.65 -0.58 -2.84
CA PHE A 121 6.54 0.12 -4.13
C PHE A 121 7.76 0.97 -4.46
N ARG A 122 8.25 1.75 -3.47
CA ARG A 122 9.44 2.60 -3.63
C ARG A 122 10.78 1.86 -3.60
N ARG A 123 10.75 0.54 -3.39
CA ARG A 123 11.93 -0.33 -3.37
C ARG A 123 12.03 -1.21 -4.62
N ILE A 124 11.12 -1.05 -5.57
CA ILE A 124 11.13 -1.77 -6.83
C ILE A 124 12.12 -1.11 -7.79
N VAL A 125 13.09 -1.89 -8.27
CA VAL A 125 14.11 -1.40 -9.22
C VAL A 125 13.59 -1.32 -10.65
N ASP A 126 12.68 -2.21 -11.04
CA ASP A 126 12.06 -2.38 -12.37
C ASP A 126 10.57 -2.02 -12.31
N LEU A 127 10.27 -0.76 -11.94
CA LEU A 127 8.90 -0.26 -11.77
C LEU A 127 8.04 -0.38 -13.04
N GLU A 128 8.64 -0.43 -14.22
CA GLU A 128 7.96 -0.68 -15.49
C GLU A 128 7.22 -2.02 -15.51
N ARG A 129 7.70 -3.03 -14.76
CA ARG A 129 7.04 -4.36 -14.66
C ARG A 129 6.03 -4.43 -13.52
N PHE A 130 5.85 -3.35 -12.75
CA PHE A 130 4.97 -3.31 -11.59
C PHE A 130 3.52 -3.62 -11.95
N TYR A 131 3.02 -3.02 -13.03
CA TYR A 131 1.62 -3.20 -13.44
C TYR A 131 1.31 -4.67 -13.71
N GLU A 132 2.11 -5.32 -14.55
CA GLU A 132 1.86 -6.69 -14.97
C GLU A 132 2.03 -7.70 -13.84
N LEU A 133 3.04 -7.52 -13.00
CA LEU A 133 3.44 -8.54 -12.02
C LEU A 133 2.76 -8.37 -10.67
N VAL A 134 2.61 -7.13 -10.20
CA VAL A 134 2.10 -6.83 -8.86
C VAL A 134 0.69 -6.29 -8.93
N TYR A 135 0.43 -5.30 -9.78
CA TYR A 135 -0.87 -4.63 -9.82
C TYR A 135 -2.01 -5.55 -10.27
N LEU A 136 -1.84 -6.26 -11.40
CA LEU A 136 -2.85 -7.19 -11.93
C LEU A 136 -3.12 -8.40 -11.03
N MET A 137 -2.26 -8.68 -10.04
CA MET A 137 -2.49 -9.79 -9.12
C MET A 137 -3.49 -9.45 -8.01
N LEU A 138 -3.73 -8.17 -7.77
CA LEU A 138 -4.58 -7.67 -6.69
C LEU A 138 -6.04 -7.74 -7.11
N LYS A 139 -6.94 -7.98 -6.16
CA LYS A 139 -8.38 -7.92 -6.37
C LYS A 139 -8.82 -6.48 -6.66
N PRO A 140 -9.98 -6.27 -7.32
CA PRO A 140 -10.50 -4.92 -7.58
C PRO A 140 -10.64 -4.03 -6.33
N SER A 141 -10.98 -4.60 -5.17
CA SER A 141 -11.03 -3.86 -3.90
C SER A 141 -9.65 -3.45 -3.40
N GLU A 142 -8.64 -4.31 -3.60
CA GLU A 142 -7.24 -4.05 -3.23
C GLU A 142 -6.61 -3.02 -4.17
N THR A 143 -6.91 -3.09 -5.47
CA THR A 143 -6.42 -2.10 -6.46
C THR A 143 -7.02 -0.72 -6.21
N ALA A 144 -8.31 -0.63 -5.87
CA ALA A 144 -8.94 0.62 -5.47
C ALA A 144 -8.29 1.21 -4.21
N ALA A 145 -8.08 0.39 -3.17
CA ALA A 145 -7.39 0.83 -1.96
C ALA A 145 -5.95 1.26 -2.22
N LEU A 146 -5.24 0.55 -3.10
CA LEU A 146 -3.88 0.87 -3.51
C LEU A 146 -3.83 2.20 -4.27
N ARG A 147 -4.77 2.46 -5.18
CA ARG A 147 -4.90 3.75 -5.89
C ARG A 147 -5.10 4.89 -4.91
N THR A 148 -6.01 4.74 -3.94
CA THR A 148 -6.22 5.75 -2.89
C THR A 148 -4.95 6.04 -2.10
N ARG A 149 -4.14 5.02 -1.80
CA ARG A 149 -2.94 5.18 -0.96
C ARG A 149 -1.70 5.67 -1.70
N LEU A 150 -1.46 5.21 -2.92
CA LEU A 150 -0.32 5.67 -3.72
C LEU A 150 -0.63 6.95 -4.51
N GLY A 151 -1.90 7.22 -4.78
CA GLY A 151 -2.38 8.41 -5.47
C GLY A 151 -1.60 8.68 -6.76
N LYS A 152 -1.06 9.88 -6.87
CA LYS A 152 -0.32 10.35 -8.05
C LYS A 152 0.97 9.56 -8.32
N ALA A 153 1.55 8.91 -7.31
CA ALA A 153 2.78 8.13 -7.50
C ALA A 153 2.57 6.89 -8.38
N LEU A 154 1.34 6.38 -8.42
CA LEU A 154 0.99 5.20 -9.20
C LEU A 154 0.67 5.54 -10.67
N LYS A 155 0.16 6.75 -10.94
CA LYS A 155 -0.33 7.17 -12.27
C LYS A 155 0.64 6.92 -13.43
N PRO A 156 1.95 7.20 -13.33
CA PRO A 156 2.89 6.98 -14.44
C PRO A 156 3.06 5.51 -14.84
N TRP A 157 2.66 4.59 -13.96
CA TRP A 157 2.87 3.14 -14.12
C TRP A 157 1.58 2.40 -14.45
N LEU A 158 0.46 3.11 -14.62
CA LEU A 158 -0.81 2.52 -15.07
C LEU A 158 -0.99 2.76 -16.57
N PRO A 159 -1.58 1.80 -17.30
CA PRO A 159 -1.97 2.03 -18.69
C PRO A 159 -3.10 3.06 -18.76
N GLU A 160 -3.20 3.75 -19.90
CA GLU A 160 -4.20 4.82 -20.13
C GLU A 160 -5.64 4.34 -19.86
N SER A 161 -5.96 3.09 -20.21
CA SER A 161 -7.27 2.48 -19.98
C SER A 161 -7.70 2.46 -18.50
N GLU A 162 -6.74 2.39 -17.58
CA GLU A 162 -7.02 2.39 -16.13
C GLU A 162 -7.14 3.81 -15.56
N MET A 163 -6.60 4.81 -16.27
CA MET A 163 -6.65 6.21 -15.86
C MET A 163 -8.02 6.84 -16.14
N GLU A 164 -8.71 6.41 -17.20
CA GLU A 164 -10.04 6.93 -17.58
C GLU A 164 -11.12 6.57 -16.55
N VAL A 165 -10.97 5.43 -15.88
CA VAL A 165 -11.95 4.93 -14.89
C VAL A 165 -12.09 5.88 -13.69
N GLU A 166 -11.03 6.61 -13.31
CA GLU A 166 -11.07 7.56 -12.18
C GLU A 166 -11.96 8.78 -12.47
N GLN A 167 -11.99 9.25 -13.72
CA GLN A 167 -12.70 10.48 -14.08
C GLN A 167 -14.23 10.34 -14.01
N ILE A 168 -14.74 9.10 -14.16
CA ILE A 168 -16.17 8.82 -14.11
C ILE A 168 -16.68 8.80 -12.66
N THR A 169 -15.84 8.35 -11.72
CA THR A 169 -16.23 8.23 -10.31
C THR A 169 -16.24 9.55 -9.55
N GLU A 170 -15.41 10.54 -9.91
CA GLU A 170 -15.39 11.84 -9.20
C GLU A 170 -16.61 12.73 -9.51
N GLY A 171 -17.37 12.44 -10.59
CA GLY A 171 -18.56 13.20 -10.97
C GLY A 171 -19.89 12.52 -10.64
N THR A 172 -19.88 11.24 -10.27
CA THR A 172 -21.12 10.50 -10.01
C THR A 172 -21.37 10.48 -8.51
N THR A 173 -22.17 11.42 -8.02
CA THR A 173 -22.80 11.31 -6.69
C THR A 173 -23.46 9.94 -6.64
N ALA A 174 -22.89 9.02 -5.88
CA ALA A 174 -23.46 7.70 -5.72
C ALA A 174 -24.84 7.90 -5.09
N VAL A 175 -25.89 7.79 -5.91
CA VAL A 175 -27.25 7.62 -5.42
C VAL A 175 -27.24 6.24 -4.81
N VAL A 176 -26.94 6.18 -3.51
CA VAL A 176 -27.15 5.01 -2.70
C VAL A 176 -28.65 4.77 -2.75
N PHE A 177 -29.07 3.89 -3.65
CA PHE A 177 -30.40 3.30 -3.57
C PHE A 177 -30.42 2.58 -2.24
N LEU A 178 -31.00 3.24 -1.24
CA LEU A 178 -31.52 2.59 -0.05
C LEU A 178 -32.47 1.53 -0.57
N THR A 179 -31.98 0.29 -0.65
CA THR A 179 -32.86 -0.87 -0.77
C THR A 179 -33.80 -0.77 0.41
N GLU A 180 -35.05 -0.42 0.15
CA GLU A 180 -36.11 -0.42 1.14
C GLU A 180 -36.00 -1.70 1.95
N GLU A 181 -35.84 -1.53 3.26
CA GLU A 181 -35.90 -2.63 4.21
C GLU A 181 -37.18 -3.40 3.93
N VAL A 182 -37.03 -4.64 3.43
CA VAL A 182 -38.15 -5.56 3.35
C VAL A 182 -38.63 -5.74 4.80
N PRO A 183 -39.87 -5.34 5.13
CA PRO A 183 -40.37 -5.44 6.48
C PRO A 183 -40.30 -6.89 6.94
N ALA A 184 -39.65 -7.08 8.09
CA ALA A 184 -39.57 -8.36 8.78
C ALA A 184 -40.93 -8.68 9.41
N ASP A 185 -41.88 -9.13 8.60
CA ASP A 185 -43.10 -9.74 9.10
C ASP A 185 -43.21 -11.18 8.58
N GLU A 186 -43.56 -12.05 9.54
CA GLU A 186 -43.85 -13.48 9.41
C GLU A 186 -42.64 -14.43 9.34
N VAL A 187 -41.93 -14.52 10.47
CA VAL A 187 -41.33 -15.79 10.90
C VAL A 187 -42.44 -16.62 11.56
N PRO A 188 -42.93 -17.71 10.93
CA PRO A 188 -43.81 -18.64 11.61
C PRO A 188 -43.04 -19.26 12.78
N ALA A 189 -43.57 -19.04 13.97
CA ALA A 189 -43.19 -19.75 15.17
C ALA A 189 -43.39 -21.25 14.97
N ASP A 190 -42.59 -22.01 15.72
CA ASP A 190 -42.89 -23.35 16.19
C ASP A 190 -42.43 -24.52 15.31
N VAL A 191 -41.16 -24.92 15.49
CA VAL A 191 -40.81 -26.34 15.64
C VAL A 191 -39.62 -26.48 16.61
N SER A 192 -39.92 -26.63 17.90
CA SER A 192 -39.22 -27.63 18.73
C SER A 192 -40.03 -28.93 18.63
N PRO A 193 -39.45 -30.14 18.75
CA PRO A 193 -38.45 -30.44 19.77
C PRO A 193 -37.42 -31.55 19.44
N GLU A 194 -36.56 -31.76 20.42
CA GLU A 194 -36.18 -33.08 20.94
C GLU A 194 -35.03 -33.90 20.33
N SER A 195 -34.31 -34.48 21.29
CA SER A 195 -33.54 -35.72 21.26
C SER A 195 -32.10 -35.60 20.75
N ALA A 196 -31.11 -35.50 21.63
CA ALA A 196 -30.58 -36.54 22.53
C ALA A 196 -29.37 -37.26 21.92
N LEU A 197 -28.53 -37.70 22.85
CA LEU A 197 -27.68 -38.88 22.81
C LEU A 197 -26.17 -38.69 22.53
N THR A 198 -25.45 -38.97 23.63
CA THR A 198 -24.26 -39.83 23.74
C THR A 198 -22.90 -39.30 23.27
N THR A 199 -22.19 -38.77 24.27
CA THR A 199 -20.94 -39.34 24.82
C THR A 199 -20.41 -40.57 24.09
N GLU A 200 -19.20 -40.48 23.54
CA GLU A 200 -18.21 -41.57 23.60
C GLU A 200 -16.79 -40.98 23.40
N GLN A 201 -15.99 -41.06 24.47
CA GLN A 201 -14.54 -40.93 24.41
C GLN A 201 -13.96 -42.27 23.94
N PRO A 202 -12.95 -42.27 23.05
CA PRO A 202 -12.01 -43.37 22.99
C PRO A 202 -10.74 -43.00 23.75
N GLU A 203 -10.49 -43.86 24.72
CA GLU A 203 -9.29 -44.09 25.49
C GLU A 203 -8.13 -44.53 24.58
N GLN A 204 -6.97 -43.90 24.80
CA GLN A 204 -5.57 -44.34 24.63
C GLN A 204 -5.16 -45.40 23.57
N ALA A 205 -4.03 -45.09 22.91
CA ALA A 205 -2.85 -45.95 22.93
C ALA A 205 -1.58 -45.09 22.94
#